data_AF-A0AA40DKE9-F1
#
_entry.id   AF-A0AA40DKE9-F1
#
_cell.length_a   1.000
_cell.length_b   1.000
_cell.length_c   1.000
_cell.angle_alpha   90.00
_cell.angle_beta   90.00
_cell.angle_gamma   90.00
#
_symmetry.space_group_name_H-M   'P 1'
#
loop_
_entity.id
_entity.type
_entity.pdbx_description
1 polymer ?
#
loop_
_entity_poly.entity_id
_entity_poly.type
_entity_poly.pdbx_seq_one_letter_code
_entity_poly.pdbx_strand_id
1 'polypeptide(L)'
;MLLHTFITRSREVMHPAKLSLEYSANTSLWIQYQAQDSSFLHPVIFSISLISRILGHHPHGTKSGAHHWGKTLAFLNGRLSDSRSCTHNSTIWVVLSLVILFSSARDYAAAVVHIRGLGEMVRLRGGLAAFRRGPRLYAKLSRTDLAYSLYSGEKPVFAGDASGTSSHLAIETLSPWGCSWDGTASMPGAAGAVKSISGITNCELLAVFADLRRLCRALNAAAESPTPLYAVEFQDQICSVQYRLLGLQGCLDDALAECLRLAMLAFLSTTSQVPGTRGHYPYLSRRFRETYDAVRTSAPQLQGLVLWVLTIGAISIFDVVDPWLRGRWKAEVSPDMSWRDARQCLVGFPWIDYIHDQAALAVFEMLNLEEAPGMGSQGCSSDTATLWASGWAGCTYEFR
;
A
#
# COMPACT_ATOMS: atom_id res chain seq x y z
N MET A 1 24.86 -9.79 14.55
CA MET A 1 24.95 -8.52 13.78
C MET A 1 23.78 -8.33 12.80
N LEU A 2 23.47 -9.31 11.93
CA LEU A 2 22.35 -9.24 10.95
C LEU A 2 20.97 -8.95 11.57
N LEU A 3 20.63 -9.61 12.68
CA LEU A 3 19.35 -9.41 13.37
C LEU A 3 19.23 -7.98 13.93
N HIS A 4 20.27 -7.46 14.59
CA HIS A 4 20.31 -6.08 15.11
C HIS A 4 20.11 -5.02 14.02
N THR A 5 20.82 -5.15 12.90
CA THR A 5 20.70 -4.23 11.76
C THR A 5 19.31 -4.28 11.10
N PHE A 6 18.72 -5.47 10.98
CA PHE A 6 17.35 -5.65 10.50
C PHE A 6 16.32 -4.93 11.38
N ILE A 7 16.51 -4.97 12.70
CA ILE A 7 15.59 -4.37 13.69
C ILE A 7 15.58 -2.85 13.61
N THR A 8 16.76 -2.24 13.63
CA THR A 8 16.89 -0.78 13.65
C THR A 8 16.34 -0.16 12.37
N ARG A 9 16.62 -0.78 11.20
CA ARG A 9 16.13 -0.30 9.90
C ARG A 9 14.65 -0.56 9.65
N SER A 10 14.13 -1.73 10.06
CA SER A 10 12.69 -2.02 9.94
C SER A 10 11.84 -1.03 10.74
N ARG A 11 12.36 -0.48 11.84
CA ARG A 11 11.67 0.52 12.66
C ARG A 11 11.49 1.85 11.93
N GLU A 12 12.53 2.34 11.27
CA GLU A 12 12.54 3.64 10.55
C GLU A 12 11.67 3.60 9.28
N VAL A 13 11.69 2.47 8.58
CA VAL A 13 10.94 2.25 7.34
C VAL A 13 9.45 2.00 7.60
N MET A 14 9.09 1.30 8.68
CA MET A 14 7.70 0.96 8.99
C MET A 14 6.96 2.02 9.83
N HIS A 15 7.70 2.90 10.53
CA HIS A 15 7.14 3.92 11.39
C HIS A 15 7.92 5.23 11.24
N PRO A 16 7.76 5.94 10.11
CA PRO A 16 8.40 7.23 9.97
C PRO A 16 7.85 8.17 11.05
N ALA A 17 8.75 8.70 11.88
CA ALA A 17 8.41 9.57 13.02
C ALA A 17 7.55 10.79 12.62
N LYS A 18 7.60 11.19 11.35
CA LYS A 18 6.86 12.34 10.81
C LYS A 18 5.37 12.10 10.57
N LEU A 19 4.87 10.86 10.63
CA LEU A 19 3.42 10.61 10.56
C LEU A 19 2.71 10.86 11.92
N SER A 20 3.45 11.22 12.98
CA SER A 20 2.92 11.50 14.32
C SER A 20 1.92 10.44 14.81
N LEU A 21 2.20 9.16 14.52
CA LEU A 21 1.34 8.05 14.93
C LEU A 21 1.86 7.43 16.21
N GLU A 22 1.03 7.43 17.26
CA GLU A 22 1.33 6.72 18.49
C GLU A 22 1.03 5.23 18.31
N TYR A 23 2.09 4.43 18.17
CA TYR A 23 2.02 2.98 18.32
C TYR A 23 2.42 2.64 19.76
N SER A 24 1.61 1.83 20.45
CA SER A 24 1.96 1.36 21.80
C SER A 24 3.39 0.79 21.83
N ALA A 25 4.10 1.10 22.93
CA ALA A 25 5.55 0.98 23.13
C ALA A 25 6.12 -0.46 23.18
N ASN A 26 5.65 -1.36 22.32
CA ASN A 26 6.25 -2.69 22.14
C ASN A 26 7.16 -2.69 20.92
N THR A 27 8.36 -2.16 21.09
CA THR A 27 9.40 -2.07 20.05
C THR A 27 9.95 -3.42 19.60
N SER A 28 9.43 -4.54 20.10
CA SER A 28 9.75 -5.83 19.52
C SER A 28 8.76 -6.96 19.85
N LEU A 29 7.63 -6.95 19.13
CA LEU A 29 6.69 -8.09 19.15
C LEU A 29 7.38 -9.43 18.78
N TRP A 30 8.38 -9.40 17.91
CA TRP A 30 9.10 -10.60 17.50
C TRP A 30 10.13 -11.05 18.55
N ILE A 31 10.75 -10.14 19.35
CA ILE A 31 11.53 -10.55 20.56
C ILE A 31 10.58 -11.17 21.58
N GLN A 32 9.37 -10.63 21.74
CA GLN A 32 8.38 -11.22 22.63
C GLN A 32 7.97 -12.63 22.17
N TYR A 33 7.71 -12.81 20.87
CA TYR A 33 7.40 -14.15 20.33
C TYR A 33 8.60 -15.10 20.41
N GLN A 34 9.83 -14.60 20.17
CA GLN A 34 11.04 -15.40 20.32
C GLN A 34 11.30 -15.80 21.78
N ALA A 35 11.04 -14.91 22.73
CA ALA A 35 11.15 -15.20 24.16
C ALA A 35 10.10 -16.21 24.62
N GLN A 36 8.95 -16.28 23.94
CA GLN A 36 7.89 -17.25 24.20
C GLN A 36 8.16 -18.61 23.52
N ASP A 37 8.79 -18.63 22.35
CA ASP A 37 9.06 -19.85 21.58
C ASP A 37 10.34 -19.72 20.74
N SER A 38 11.35 -20.51 21.06
CA SER A 38 12.63 -20.53 20.33
C SER A 38 12.48 -20.98 18.88
N SER A 39 11.41 -21.72 18.55
CA SER A 39 11.09 -22.16 17.18
C SER A 39 10.76 -20.98 16.27
N PHE A 40 10.34 -19.84 16.84
CA PHE A 40 10.06 -18.60 16.11
C PHE A 40 11.31 -18.01 15.43
N LEU A 41 12.51 -18.41 15.86
CA LEU A 41 13.76 -17.97 15.24
C LEU A 41 13.92 -18.53 13.82
N HIS A 42 13.42 -19.73 13.52
CA HIS A 42 13.56 -20.32 12.19
C HIS A 42 12.83 -19.53 11.09
N PRO A 43 11.55 -19.16 11.24
CA PRO A 43 10.88 -18.23 10.33
C PRO A 43 11.62 -16.90 10.12
N VAL A 44 12.20 -16.33 11.18
CA VAL A 44 12.94 -15.06 11.10
C VAL A 44 14.22 -15.22 10.28
N ILE A 45 15.02 -16.26 10.54
CA ILE A 45 16.25 -16.53 9.79
C ILE A 45 15.96 -16.88 8.33
N PHE A 46 14.89 -17.64 8.07
CA PHE A 46 14.42 -17.90 6.70
C PHE A 46 14.09 -16.59 5.98
N SER A 47 13.33 -15.69 6.64
CA SER A 47 12.97 -14.38 6.09
C SER A 47 14.21 -13.56 5.71
N ILE A 48 15.19 -13.48 6.61
CA ILE A 48 16.46 -12.79 6.38
C ILE A 48 17.21 -13.40 5.18
N SER A 49 17.31 -14.73 5.13
CA SER A 49 18.01 -15.44 4.06
C SER A 49 17.37 -15.18 2.70
N LEU A 50 16.04 -15.18 2.62
CA LEU A 50 15.31 -14.91 1.39
C LEU A 50 15.46 -13.46 0.96
N ILE A 51 15.37 -12.52 1.90
CA ILE A 51 15.59 -11.09 1.63
C ILE A 51 17.00 -10.84 1.10
N SER A 52 18.04 -11.42 1.73
CA SER A 52 19.42 -11.31 1.26
C SER A 52 19.61 -11.88 -0.15
N ARG A 53 18.85 -12.91 -0.53
CA ARG A 53 18.84 -13.47 -1.89
C ARG A 53 18.18 -12.52 -2.89
N ILE A 54 17.02 -11.96 -2.54
CA ILE A 54 16.33 -10.95 -3.36
C ILE A 54 17.25 -9.74 -3.58
N LEU A 55 18.02 -9.37 -2.55
CA LEU A 55 18.94 -8.25 -2.60
C LEU A 55 20.30 -8.56 -3.29
N GLY A 56 20.50 -9.76 -3.83
CA GLY A 56 21.77 -10.13 -4.47
C GLY A 56 22.99 -10.19 -3.53
N HIS A 57 22.82 -9.98 -2.23
CA HIS A 57 23.93 -9.89 -1.26
C HIS A 57 24.60 -11.24 -0.98
N HIS A 58 23.93 -12.38 -1.21
CA HIS A 58 24.49 -13.70 -0.93
C HIS A 58 23.98 -14.82 -1.87
N PRO A 59 24.67 -15.09 -3.00
CA PRO A 59 24.30 -16.20 -3.88
C PRO A 59 24.61 -17.61 -3.31
N HIS A 60 25.43 -17.73 -2.25
CA HIS A 60 25.93 -19.02 -1.73
C HIS A 60 25.32 -19.51 -0.39
N GLY A 61 24.27 -18.86 0.12
CA GLY A 61 23.65 -19.17 1.44
C GLY A 61 22.58 -20.27 1.45
N THR A 62 22.46 -21.09 0.40
CA THR A 62 21.28 -21.92 0.10
C THR A 62 20.99 -23.02 1.14
N LYS A 63 22.02 -23.59 1.78
CA LYS A 63 21.85 -24.68 2.77
C LYS A 63 21.20 -24.21 4.08
N SER A 64 21.53 -22.99 4.52
CA SER A 64 20.93 -22.40 5.73
C SER A 64 19.46 -22.02 5.48
N GLY A 65 19.17 -21.40 4.34
CA GLY A 65 17.80 -21.04 3.96
C GLY A 65 16.86 -22.23 3.87
N ALA A 66 17.26 -23.31 3.19
CA ALA A 66 16.46 -24.53 3.08
C ALA A 66 16.26 -25.24 4.44
N HIS A 67 17.29 -25.24 5.29
CA HIS A 67 17.18 -25.79 6.65
C HIS A 67 16.16 -25.00 7.49
N HIS A 68 16.28 -23.67 7.52
CA HIS A 68 15.36 -22.82 8.26
C HIS A 68 13.94 -22.86 7.69
N TRP A 69 13.78 -23.00 6.37
CA TRP A 69 12.48 -23.24 5.73
C TRP A 69 11.83 -24.55 6.20
N GLY A 70 12.56 -25.67 6.16
CA GLY A 70 12.04 -26.95 6.65
C GLY A 70 11.62 -26.88 8.12
N LYS A 71 12.38 -26.16 8.95
CA LYS A 71 12.02 -25.90 10.35
C LYS A 71 10.82 -24.96 10.50
N THR A 72 10.66 -23.95 9.65
CA THR A 72 9.48 -23.09 9.58
C THR A 72 8.22 -23.90 9.25
N LEU A 73 8.31 -24.82 8.28
CA LEU A 73 7.19 -25.71 7.93
C LEU A 73 6.84 -26.66 9.06
N ALA A 74 7.83 -27.29 9.71
CA ALA A 74 7.60 -28.16 10.86
C ALA A 74 6.94 -27.40 12.02
N PHE A 75 7.41 -26.17 12.30
CA PHE A 75 6.81 -25.27 13.28
C PHE A 75 5.35 -24.96 12.94
N LEU A 76 5.07 -24.55 11.70
CA LEU A 76 3.70 -24.25 11.26
C LEU A 76 2.80 -25.48 11.35
N ASN A 77 3.25 -26.65 10.89
CA ASN A 77 2.47 -27.89 10.96
C ASN A 77 2.10 -28.24 12.40
N GLY A 78 3.05 -28.11 13.34
CA GLY A 78 2.78 -28.31 14.76
C GLY A 78 1.73 -27.34 15.30
N ARG A 79 1.83 -26.05 14.94
CA ARG A 79 0.88 -25.02 15.38
C ARG A 79 -0.51 -25.18 14.75
N LEU A 80 -0.58 -25.53 13.47
CA LEU A 80 -1.83 -25.70 12.73
C LEU A 80 -2.58 -26.98 13.14
N SER A 81 -1.87 -27.98 13.66
CA SER A 81 -2.47 -29.21 14.19
C SER A 81 -3.18 -29.02 15.54
N ASP A 82 -2.88 -27.94 16.26
CA ASP A 82 -3.58 -27.57 17.49
C ASP A 82 -4.55 -26.40 17.25
N SER A 83 -5.84 -26.70 17.41
CA SER A 83 -6.95 -25.74 17.31
C SER A 83 -6.75 -24.47 18.14
N ARG A 84 -6.09 -24.54 19.30
CA ARG A 84 -5.84 -23.36 20.14
C ARG A 84 -4.69 -22.53 19.59
N SER A 85 -3.64 -23.20 19.13
CA SER A 85 -2.39 -22.56 18.75
C SER A 85 -2.39 -21.97 17.33
N CYS A 86 -3.26 -22.48 16.45
CA CYS A 86 -3.34 -22.12 15.03
C CYS A 86 -3.70 -20.65 14.79
N THR A 87 -4.49 -20.01 15.66
CA THR A 87 -4.92 -18.60 15.50
C THR A 87 -4.11 -17.61 16.34
N HIS A 88 -3.04 -18.05 17.01
CA HIS A 88 -2.19 -17.15 17.82
C HIS A 88 -1.50 -16.10 16.94
N ASN A 89 -1.25 -14.92 17.53
CA ASN A 89 -0.56 -13.82 16.83
C ASN A 89 0.79 -14.25 16.22
N SER A 90 1.57 -15.07 16.91
CA SER A 90 2.87 -15.55 16.42
C SER A 90 2.73 -16.40 15.15
N THR A 91 1.80 -17.36 15.14
CA THR A 91 1.53 -18.21 13.96
C THR A 91 1.01 -17.39 12.79
N ILE A 92 0.05 -16.49 13.03
CA ILE A 92 -0.50 -15.58 12.01
C ILE A 92 0.59 -14.67 11.45
N TRP A 93 1.48 -14.16 12.30
CA TRP A 93 2.58 -13.31 11.87
C TRP A 93 3.58 -14.06 10.96
N VAL A 94 3.86 -15.33 11.26
CA VAL A 94 4.71 -16.16 10.39
C VAL A 94 4.07 -16.34 9.02
N VAL A 95 2.79 -16.75 8.95
CA VAL A 95 2.11 -16.95 7.66
C VAL A 95 2.00 -15.64 6.87
N LEU A 96 1.65 -14.53 7.53
CA LEU A 96 1.67 -13.19 6.95
C LEU A 96 3.05 -12.81 6.40
N SER A 97 4.12 -13.12 7.12
CA SER A 97 5.49 -12.85 6.66
C SER A 97 5.81 -13.67 5.41
N LEU A 98 5.35 -14.92 5.31
CA LEU A 98 5.50 -15.74 4.11
C LEU A 98 4.77 -15.13 2.91
N VAL A 99 3.53 -14.65 3.07
CA VAL A 99 2.79 -13.95 1.99
C VAL A 99 3.62 -12.79 1.43
N ILE A 100 4.14 -11.94 2.32
CA ILE A 100 4.92 -10.76 1.95
C ILE A 100 6.22 -11.19 1.25
N LEU A 101 6.95 -12.15 1.83
CA LEU A 101 8.21 -12.65 1.32
C LEU A 101 8.11 -13.25 -0.08
N PHE A 102 7.12 -14.12 -0.32
CA PHE A 102 6.90 -14.72 -1.63
C PHE A 102 6.41 -13.67 -2.65
N SER A 103 5.61 -12.70 -2.21
CA SER A 103 5.23 -11.56 -3.05
C SER A 103 6.45 -10.71 -3.47
N SER A 104 7.36 -10.41 -2.54
CA SER A 104 8.61 -9.69 -2.82
C SER A 104 9.56 -10.51 -3.72
N ALA A 105 9.57 -11.83 -3.57
CA ALA A 105 10.32 -12.74 -4.43
C ALA A 105 9.67 -12.96 -5.82
N ARG A 106 8.52 -12.34 -6.08
CA ARG A 106 7.68 -12.53 -7.28
C ARG A 106 7.21 -13.97 -7.50
N ASP A 107 7.20 -14.78 -6.45
CA ASP A 107 6.58 -16.10 -6.43
C ASP A 107 5.12 -15.96 -5.98
N TYR A 108 4.31 -15.39 -6.87
CA TYR A 108 2.92 -15.09 -6.57
C TYR A 108 2.06 -16.34 -6.39
N ALA A 109 2.44 -17.46 -7.02
CA ALA A 109 1.77 -18.74 -6.80
C ALA A 109 1.88 -19.18 -5.33
N ALA A 110 3.09 -19.13 -4.76
CA ALA A 110 3.28 -19.41 -3.33
C ALA A 110 2.58 -18.37 -2.45
N ALA A 111 2.65 -17.08 -2.80
CA ALA A 111 2.00 -16.02 -2.03
C ALA A 111 0.47 -16.21 -1.95
N VAL A 112 -0.18 -16.62 -3.05
CA VAL A 112 -1.62 -16.90 -3.12
C VAL A 112 -2.01 -18.08 -2.21
N VAL A 113 -1.20 -19.14 -2.16
CA VAL A 113 -1.44 -20.27 -1.24
C VAL A 113 -1.40 -19.79 0.21
N HIS A 114 -0.39 -19.00 0.56
CA HIS A 114 -0.25 -18.50 1.93
C HIS A 114 -1.34 -17.50 2.32
N ILE A 115 -1.79 -16.62 1.42
CA ILE A 115 -2.81 -15.63 1.77
C ILE A 115 -4.20 -16.27 1.92
N ARG A 116 -4.51 -17.32 1.15
CA ARG A 116 -5.74 -18.11 1.35
C ARG A 116 -5.73 -18.82 2.71
N GLY A 117 -4.61 -19.44 3.08
CA GLY A 117 -4.43 -20.02 4.41
C GLY A 117 -4.53 -18.98 5.54
N LEU A 118 -3.96 -17.79 5.34
CA LEU A 118 -4.09 -16.66 6.26
C LEU A 118 -5.54 -16.19 6.40
N GLY A 119 -6.31 -16.18 5.29
CA GLY A 119 -7.75 -15.91 5.27
C GLY A 119 -8.51 -16.82 6.21
N GLU A 120 -8.24 -18.12 6.14
CA GLU A 120 -8.87 -19.11 7.02
C GLU A 120 -8.50 -18.89 8.50
N MET A 121 -7.23 -18.58 8.80
CA MET A 121 -6.80 -18.26 10.17
C MET A 121 -7.49 -17.01 10.72
N VAL A 122 -7.67 -15.97 9.89
CA VAL A 122 -8.38 -14.74 10.26
C VAL A 122 -9.86 -15.04 10.49
N ARG A 123 -10.49 -15.82 9.61
CA ARG A 123 -11.89 -16.27 9.73
C ARG A 123 -12.11 -17.05 11.03
N LEU A 124 -11.28 -18.05 11.32
CA LEU A 124 -11.33 -18.86 12.55
C LEU A 124 -11.18 -18.02 13.82
N ARG A 125 -10.49 -16.88 13.75
CA ARG A 125 -10.33 -15.96 14.88
C ARG A 125 -11.50 -14.97 15.04
N GLY A 126 -12.48 -15.00 14.15
CA GLY A 126 -13.64 -14.09 14.17
C GLY A 126 -13.55 -12.92 13.19
N GLY A 127 -12.67 -12.99 12.19
CA GLY A 127 -12.52 -11.98 11.15
C GLY A 127 -11.51 -10.89 11.50
N LEU A 128 -11.37 -9.90 10.60
CA LEU A 128 -10.33 -8.89 10.71
C LEU A 128 -10.47 -7.99 11.96
N ALA A 129 -11.70 -7.74 12.41
CA ALA A 129 -11.98 -6.94 13.61
C ALA A 129 -11.37 -7.54 14.90
N ALA A 130 -11.16 -8.86 14.95
CA ALA A 130 -10.54 -9.54 16.09
C ALA A 130 -9.09 -9.09 16.36
N PHE A 131 -8.46 -8.40 15.40
CA PHE A 131 -7.09 -7.91 15.50
C PHE A 131 -6.99 -6.44 15.91
N ARG A 132 -8.09 -5.70 16.07
CA ARG A 132 -8.06 -4.25 16.41
C ARG A 132 -7.24 -3.92 17.65
N ARG A 133 -7.23 -4.80 18.66
CA ARG A 133 -6.40 -4.65 19.89
C ARG A 133 -4.90 -4.77 19.63
N GLY A 134 -4.50 -5.31 18.48
CA GLY A 134 -3.11 -5.44 18.02
C GLY A 134 -2.87 -4.62 16.74
N PRO A 135 -2.77 -3.28 16.82
CA PRO A 135 -2.77 -2.38 15.66
C PRO A 135 -1.77 -2.74 14.57
N ARG A 136 -0.58 -3.21 14.95
CA ARG A 136 0.48 -3.58 14.00
C ARG A 136 0.09 -4.77 13.11
N LEU A 137 -0.48 -5.81 13.71
CA LEU A 137 -0.90 -7.01 12.97
C LEU A 137 -2.18 -6.72 12.18
N TYR A 138 -3.13 -6.00 12.76
CA TYR A 138 -4.33 -5.53 12.07
C TYR A 138 -3.98 -4.73 10.81
N ALA A 139 -3.07 -3.76 10.94
CA ALA A 139 -2.65 -2.93 9.85
C ALA A 139 -1.95 -3.72 8.73
N LYS A 140 -1.08 -4.66 9.08
CA LYS A 140 -0.42 -5.50 8.07
C LYS A 140 -1.36 -6.47 7.37
N LEU A 141 -2.31 -7.06 8.10
CA LEU A 141 -3.34 -7.91 7.48
C LEU A 141 -4.13 -7.10 6.45
N SER A 142 -4.69 -5.96 6.86
CA SER A 142 -5.45 -5.08 5.96
C SER A 142 -4.67 -4.69 4.70
N ARG A 143 -3.40 -4.28 4.85
CA ARG A 143 -2.54 -3.90 3.71
C ARG A 143 -2.19 -5.07 2.79
N THR A 144 -2.01 -6.27 3.36
CA THR A 144 -1.72 -7.48 2.57
C THR A 144 -2.94 -7.85 1.73
N ASP A 145 -4.14 -7.67 2.28
CA ASP A 145 -5.39 -7.92 1.54
C ASP A 145 -5.61 -6.93 0.41
N LEU A 146 -5.27 -5.65 0.64
CA LEU A 146 -5.21 -4.64 -0.43
C LEU A 146 -4.27 -5.09 -1.53
N ALA A 147 -3.01 -5.37 -1.19
CA ALA A 147 -1.98 -5.73 -2.16
C ALA A 147 -2.40 -6.95 -3.00
N TYR A 148 -3.02 -7.95 -2.37
CA TYR A 148 -3.59 -9.11 -3.06
C TYR A 148 -4.67 -8.72 -4.06
N SER A 149 -5.62 -7.90 -3.64
CA SER A 149 -6.74 -7.45 -4.49
C SER A 149 -6.23 -6.59 -5.66
N LEU A 150 -5.25 -5.71 -5.43
CA LEU A 150 -4.63 -4.89 -6.49
C LEU A 150 -3.79 -5.73 -7.46
N TYR A 151 -3.16 -6.81 -6.98
CA TYR A 151 -2.37 -7.71 -7.80
C TYR A 151 -3.25 -8.61 -8.68
N SER A 152 -4.23 -9.28 -8.08
CA SER A 152 -5.02 -10.35 -8.71
C SER A 152 -6.33 -9.87 -9.36
N GLY A 153 -6.90 -8.78 -8.85
CA GLY A 153 -8.27 -8.38 -9.16
C GLY A 153 -9.35 -9.21 -8.47
N GLU A 154 -8.97 -10.16 -7.61
CA GLU A 154 -9.91 -10.89 -6.78
C GLU A 154 -10.44 -10.02 -5.63
N LYS A 155 -11.55 -10.46 -5.05
CA LYS A 155 -12.10 -9.85 -3.84
C LYS A 155 -11.14 -10.06 -2.65
N PRO A 156 -11.16 -9.18 -1.65
CA PRO A 156 -10.34 -9.32 -0.46
C PRO A 156 -10.63 -10.64 0.26
N VAL A 157 -9.60 -11.33 0.74
CA VAL A 157 -9.73 -12.63 1.44
C VAL A 157 -10.23 -12.49 2.87
N PHE A 158 -10.16 -11.29 3.46
CA PHE A 158 -10.68 -11.01 4.80
C PHE A 158 -12.03 -10.31 4.79
N ALA A 159 -12.57 -9.96 3.61
CA ALA A 159 -13.95 -9.52 3.48
C ALA A 159 -14.86 -10.74 3.67
N GLY A 160 -15.75 -10.71 4.66
CA GLY A 160 -16.64 -11.83 4.97
C GLY A 160 -17.48 -12.27 3.76
N ASP A 161 -17.84 -13.54 3.71
CA ASP A 161 -18.64 -14.10 2.61
C ASP A 161 -19.96 -13.35 2.44
N ALA A 162 -20.28 -13.03 1.19
CA ALA A 162 -21.53 -12.39 0.77
C ALA A 162 -22.80 -13.25 1.03
N SER A 163 -22.67 -14.41 1.67
CA SER A 163 -23.77 -15.34 1.99
C SER A 163 -24.55 -15.00 3.26
N GLY A 164 -24.42 -13.78 3.79
CA GLY A 164 -25.50 -13.15 4.56
C GLY A 164 -25.62 -13.48 6.06
N THR A 165 -24.69 -14.20 6.69
CA THR A 165 -24.81 -14.52 8.14
C THR A 165 -23.62 -14.16 9.01
N SER A 166 -22.70 -13.31 8.57
CA SER A 166 -21.72 -12.80 9.52
C SER A 166 -21.07 -11.49 9.07
N SER A 167 -21.53 -10.40 9.68
CA SER A 167 -20.91 -9.07 9.65
C SER A 167 -19.45 -9.19 10.15
N HIS A 168 -18.48 -9.35 9.24
CA HIS A 168 -17.05 -9.43 9.60
C HIS A 168 -16.24 -8.16 9.33
N LEU A 169 -16.89 -7.16 8.75
CA LEU A 169 -16.69 -5.73 8.93
C LEU A 169 -18.04 -5.17 8.50
N ALA A 170 -18.98 -4.96 9.43
CA ALA A 170 -20.08 -4.07 9.06
C ALA A 170 -19.39 -2.76 8.69
N ILE A 171 -19.46 -2.37 7.42
CA ILE A 171 -19.09 -1.02 6.99
C ILE A 171 -19.81 0.00 7.90
N GLU A 172 -20.98 -0.37 8.44
CA GLU A 172 -21.75 0.33 9.48
C GLU A 172 -21.03 0.49 10.84
N THR A 173 -20.13 -0.43 11.24
CA THR A 173 -19.32 -0.30 12.48
C THR A 173 -18.06 0.53 12.30
N LEU A 174 -17.66 0.79 11.06
CA LEU A 174 -16.64 1.77 10.73
C LEU A 174 -17.35 3.09 10.48
N SER A 175 -17.88 3.68 11.55
CA SER A 175 -18.61 4.95 11.45
C SER A 175 -17.76 5.95 10.66
N PRO A 176 -18.34 6.63 9.64
CA PRO A 176 -17.79 7.87 9.16
C PRO A 176 -17.49 8.75 10.38
N TRP A 177 -16.34 9.41 10.38
CA TRP A 177 -15.88 10.27 11.47
C TRP A 177 -17.02 10.91 12.27
N GLY A 178 -17.13 10.49 13.55
CA GLY A 178 -17.96 11.15 14.57
C GLY A 178 -17.24 12.31 15.26
N CYS A 179 -16.17 12.85 14.65
CA CYS A 179 -15.46 13.98 15.23
C CYS A 179 -16.26 15.27 15.00
N SER A 180 -16.57 15.94 16.10
CA SER A 180 -16.93 17.36 16.18
C SER A 180 -15.77 18.23 15.69
N TRP A 181 -15.48 18.20 14.38
CA TRP A 181 -14.51 19.10 13.77
C TRP A 181 -15.26 20.29 13.17
N ASP A 182 -14.97 21.50 13.64
CA ASP A 182 -15.53 22.78 13.16
C ASP A 182 -14.86 23.20 11.84
N GLY A 183 -14.91 22.34 10.84
CA GLY A 183 -14.17 22.44 9.57
C GLY A 183 -14.58 23.57 8.63
N THR A 184 -14.54 24.81 9.09
CA THR A 184 -14.69 26.04 8.30
C THR A 184 -13.43 26.42 7.52
N ALA A 185 -12.34 25.65 7.66
CA ALA A 185 -11.16 25.83 6.82
C ALA A 185 -11.44 25.41 5.36
N SER A 186 -11.82 26.38 4.54
CA SER A 186 -11.87 26.25 3.09
C SER A 186 -10.46 25.94 2.58
N MET A 187 -10.29 24.72 2.06
CA MET A 187 -9.02 24.29 1.48
C MET A 187 -8.73 25.04 0.17
N PRO A 188 -7.50 25.50 -0.06
CA PRO A 188 -7.05 25.90 -1.39
C PRO A 188 -7.32 24.79 -2.40
N GLY A 189 -7.93 25.11 -3.54
CA GLY A 189 -8.21 24.14 -4.62
C GLY A 189 -9.35 23.15 -4.37
N ALA A 190 -10.00 23.13 -3.19
CA ALA A 190 -11.11 22.19 -2.94
C ALA A 190 -12.33 22.41 -3.82
N ALA A 191 -12.62 23.67 -4.19
CA ALA A 191 -13.67 23.99 -5.15
C ALA A 191 -13.38 23.36 -6.53
N GLY A 192 -12.11 23.37 -6.96
CA GLY A 192 -11.67 22.73 -8.21
C GLY A 192 -11.83 21.21 -8.19
N ALA A 193 -11.42 20.56 -7.09
CA ALA A 193 -11.59 19.12 -6.92
C ALA A 193 -13.08 18.70 -6.91
N VAL A 194 -13.93 19.43 -6.20
CA VAL A 194 -15.39 19.17 -6.18
C VAL A 194 -16.00 19.36 -7.58
N LYS A 195 -15.60 20.41 -8.30
CA LYS A 195 -16.05 20.64 -9.68
C LYS A 195 -15.61 19.51 -10.62
N SER A 196 -14.39 18.98 -10.45
CA SER A 196 -13.84 17.90 -11.28
C SER A 196 -14.64 16.60 -11.19
N ILE A 197 -15.25 16.32 -10.03
CA ILE A 197 -16.03 15.08 -9.80
C ILE A 197 -17.54 15.30 -9.87
N SER A 198 -18.00 16.50 -10.24
CA SER A 198 -19.43 16.85 -10.25
C SER A 198 -20.29 16.01 -11.20
N GLY A 199 -19.69 15.38 -12.21
CA GLY A 199 -20.37 14.45 -13.12
C GLY A 199 -20.58 13.03 -12.58
N ILE A 200 -19.96 12.68 -11.45
CA ILE A 200 -20.09 11.35 -10.83
C ILE A 200 -21.38 11.31 -10.00
N THR A 201 -22.22 10.30 -10.23
CA THR A 201 -23.51 10.14 -9.53
C THR A 201 -23.50 9.10 -8.42
N ASN A 202 -22.50 8.22 -8.38
CA ASN A 202 -22.42 7.18 -7.36
C ASN A 202 -22.13 7.79 -5.98
N CYS A 203 -23.16 7.83 -5.11
CA CYS A 203 -23.07 8.47 -3.80
C CYS A 203 -22.02 7.82 -2.89
N GLU A 204 -21.87 6.50 -2.96
CA GLU A 204 -20.92 5.78 -2.12
C GLU A 204 -19.47 6.14 -2.48
N LEU A 205 -19.13 6.17 -3.77
CA LEU A 205 -17.82 6.60 -4.24
C LEU A 205 -17.50 8.04 -3.79
N LEU A 206 -18.47 8.96 -3.92
CA LEU A 206 -18.31 10.34 -3.48
C LEU A 206 -18.12 10.45 -1.96
N ALA A 207 -18.84 9.63 -1.18
CA ALA A 207 -18.68 9.56 0.27
C ALA A 207 -17.28 9.03 0.64
N VAL A 208 -16.83 7.95 0.02
CA VAL A 208 -15.48 7.40 0.23
C VAL A 208 -14.40 8.43 -0.13
N PHE A 209 -14.56 9.15 -1.24
CA PHE A 209 -13.64 10.21 -1.64
C PHE A 209 -13.57 11.33 -0.60
N ALA A 210 -14.73 11.76 -0.07
CA ALA A 210 -14.78 12.77 0.99
C ALA A 210 -14.10 12.29 2.28
N ASP A 211 -14.32 11.04 2.68
CA ASP A 211 -13.69 10.44 3.86
C ASP A 211 -12.18 10.33 3.70
N LEU A 212 -11.69 9.90 2.52
CA LEU A 212 -10.27 9.86 2.22
C LEU A 212 -9.62 11.25 2.28
N ARG A 213 -10.31 12.29 1.79
CA ARG A 213 -9.83 13.68 1.91
C ARG A 213 -9.76 14.14 3.36
N ARG A 214 -10.77 13.83 4.17
CA ARG A 214 -10.77 14.14 5.62
C ARG A 214 -9.62 13.45 6.33
N LEU A 215 -9.41 12.17 6.03
CA LEU A 215 -8.30 11.38 6.57
C LEU A 215 -6.94 12.00 6.25
N CYS A 216 -6.72 12.40 5.00
CA CYS A 216 -5.49 13.07 4.58
C CYS A 216 -5.25 14.39 5.34
N ARG A 217 -6.29 15.21 5.52
CA ARG A 217 -6.20 16.45 6.30
C ARG A 217 -5.84 16.19 7.76
N ALA A 218 -6.45 15.16 8.36
CA ALA A 218 -6.15 14.77 9.74
C ALA A 218 -4.67 14.44 9.92
N LEU A 219 -4.10 13.68 8.99
CA LEU A 219 -2.70 13.31 8.99
C LEU A 219 -1.77 14.51 8.87
N ASN A 220 -2.04 15.40 7.91
CA ASN A 220 -1.20 16.57 7.70
C ASN A 220 -1.27 17.51 8.91
N ALA A 221 -2.45 17.72 9.49
CA ALA A 221 -2.62 18.51 10.71
C ALA A 221 -1.91 17.88 11.92
N ALA A 222 -1.97 16.56 12.06
CA ALA A 222 -1.29 15.85 13.14
C ALA A 222 0.25 15.86 13.00
N ALA A 223 0.77 15.94 11.76
CA ALA A 223 2.19 16.09 11.52
C ALA A 223 2.74 17.43 12.03
N GLU A 224 1.90 18.45 12.11
CA GLU A 224 2.21 19.79 12.63
C GLU A 224 1.90 19.94 14.13
N SER A 225 1.13 19.01 14.71
CA SER A 225 0.72 19.02 16.11
C SER A 225 1.73 18.31 17.01
N PRO A 226 1.95 18.80 18.25
CA PRO A 226 2.73 18.08 19.26
C PRO A 226 1.99 16.84 19.80
N THR A 227 0.68 16.69 19.53
CA THR A 227 -0.12 15.54 19.99
C THR A 227 -0.26 14.51 18.88
N PRO A 228 0.28 13.29 19.05
CA PRO A 228 0.19 12.25 18.04
C PRO A 228 -1.24 11.70 17.88
N LEU A 229 -1.58 11.24 16.68
CA LEU A 229 -2.82 10.51 16.43
C LEU A 229 -2.70 9.07 16.94
N TYR A 230 -3.80 8.53 17.45
CA TYR A 230 -3.85 7.14 17.86
C TYR A 230 -3.85 6.21 16.64
N ALA A 231 -2.85 5.34 16.52
CA ALA A 231 -2.63 4.54 15.31
C ALA A 231 -3.78 3.57 14.98
N VAL A 232 -4.55 3.12 15.98
CA VAL A 232 -5.70 2.22 15.78
C VAL A 232 -6.83 2.93 15.04
N GLU A 233 -7.19 4.13 15.48
CA GLU A 233 -8.28 4.92 14.87
C GLU A 233 -7.95 5.25 13.42
N PHE A 234 -6.71 5.67 13.17
CA PHE A 234 -6.22 5.92 11.83
C PHE A 234 -6.27 4.66 10.94
N GLN A 235 -5.85 3.52 11.49
CA GLN A 235 -5.88 2.27 10.75
C GLN A 235 -7.30 1.81 10.43
N ASP A 236 -8.26 2.00 11.33
CA ASP A 236 -9.67 1.69 11.08
C ASP A 236 -10.23 2.55 9.93
N GLN A 237 -9.85 3.83 9.85
CA GLN A 237 -10.25 4.71 8.75
C GLN A 237 -9.64 4.29 7.41
N ILE A 238 -8.35 3.95 7.37
CA ILE A 238 -7.73 3.38 6.16
C ILE A 238 -8.48 2.11 5.74
N CYS A 239 -8.72 1.18 6.68
CA CYS A 239 -9.45 -0.05 6.39
C CYS A 239 -10.83 0.26 5.81
N SER A 240 -11.58 1.20 6.40
CA SER A 240 -12.91 1.58 5.91
C SER A 240 -12.90 2.05 4.47
N VAL A 241 -12.06 3.05 4.15
CA VAL A 241 -11.91 3.56 2.78
C VAL A 241 -11.52 2.41 1.85
N GLN A 242 -10.54 1.61 2.24
CA GLN A 242 -10.03 0.50 1.43
C GLN A 242 -11.12 -0.52 1.06
N TYR A 243 -11.83 -1.08 2.04
CA TYR A 243 -12.82 -2.12 1.77
C TYR A 243 -14.05 -1.59 1.03
N ARG A 244 -14.45 -0.33 1.26
CA ARG A 244 -15.52 0.32 0.48
C ARG A 244 -15.13 0.50 -0.99
N LEU A 245 -13.89 0.93 -1.28
CA LEU A 245 -13.38 1.01 -2.66
C LEU A 245 -13.28 -0.36 -3.34
N LEU A 246 -12.90 -1.40 -2.61
CA LEU A 246 -12.83 -2.76 -3.13
C LEU A 246 -14.24 -3.34 -3.36
N GLY A 247 -15.20 -3.02 -2.50
CA GLY A 247 -16.61 -3.40 -2.66
C GLY A 247 -17.31 -2.76 -3.85
N LEU A 248 -16.83 -1.60 -4.33
CA LEU A 248 -17.34 -0.93 -5.53
C LEU A 248 -16.85 -1.55 -6.85
N GLN A 249 -15.94 -2.54 -6.81
CA GLN A 249 -15.44 -3.19 -8.01
C GLN A 249 -16.58 -3.82 -8.83
N GLY A 250 -16.71 -3.43 -10.09
CA GLY A 250 -17.75 -3.93 -11.00
C GLY A 250 -19.14 -3.31 -10.78
N CYS A 251 -19.27 -2.33 -9.89
CA CYS A 251 -20.53 -1.66 -9.57
C CYS A 251 -20.62 -0.23 -10.14
N LEU A 252 -19.64 0.18 -10.96
CA LEU A 252 -19.54 1.52 -11.52
C LEU A 252 -19.64 1.46 -13.05
N ASP A 253 -20.69 2.07 -13.60
CA ASP A 253 -20.94 2.11 -15.05
C ASP A 253 -20.22 3.27 -15.75
N ASP A 254 -19.81 4.28 -14.98
CA ASP A 254 -19.12 5.47 -15.48
C ASP A 254 -17.60 5.31 -15.42
N ALA A 255 -16.93 5.56 -16.56
CA ALA A 255 -15.47 5.43 -16.68
C ALA A 255 -14.73 6.43 -15.77
N LEU A 256 -15.26 7.64 -15.59
CA LEU A 256 -14.65 8.63 -14.71
C LEU A 256 -14.73 8.19 -13.24
N ALA A 257 -15.88 7.65 -12.81
CA ALA A 257 -16.08 7.06 -11.50
C ALA A 257 -15.13 5.88 -11.24
N GLU A 258 -15.02 4.94 -12.19
CA GLU A 258 -14.10 3.81 -12.05
C GLU A 258 -12.63 4.29 -12.03
N CYS A 259 -12.28 5.29 -12.84
CA CYS A 259 -10.94 5.88 -12.85
C CYS A 259 -10.61 6.51 -11.50
N LEU A 260 -11.55 7.25 -10.90
CA LEU A 260 -11.39 7.83 -9.57
C LEU A 260 -11.24 6.74 -8.50
N ARG A 261 -12.04 5.67 -8.56
CA ARG A 261 -11.95 4.53 -7.64
C ARG A 261 -10.57 3.87 -7.70
N LEU A 262 -10.07 3.58 -8.91
CA LEU A 262 -8.76 2.98 -9.13
C LEU A 262 -7.62 3.90 -8.70
N ALA A 263 -7.74 5.21 -8.93
CA ALA A 263 -6.78 6.20 -8.45
C ALA A 263 -6.74 6.31 -6.92
N MET A 264 -7.88 6.22 -6.23
CA MET A 264 -7.91 6.15 -4.77
C MET A 264 -7.29 4.85 -4.23
N LEU A 265 -7.46 3.71 -4.91
CA LEU A 265 -6.77 2.46 -4.55
C LEU A 265 -5.26 2.54 -4.77
N ALA A 266 -4.84 3.13 -5.89
CA ALA A 266 -3.44 3.41 -6.19
C ALA A 266 -2.83 4.34 -5.13
N PHE A 267 -3.55 5.38 -4.71
CA PHE A 267 -3.19 6.25 -3.59
C PHE A 267 -3.05 5.47 -2.29
N LEU A 268 -4.01 4.62 -1.91
CA LEU A 268 -3.91 3.83 -0.68
C LEU A 268 -2.67 2.92 -0.67
N SER A 269 -2.24 2.43 -1.84
CA SER A 269 -1.03 1.63 -1.93
C SER A 269 0.24 2.39 -1.55
N THR A 270 0.30 3.72 -1.76
CA THR A 270 1.47 4.55 -1.38
C THR A 270 1.64 4.65 0.13
N THR A 271 0.54 4.60 0.89
CA THR A 271 0.56 4.61 2.37
C THR A 271 1.21 3.38 2.99
N SER A 272 1.45 2.36 2.17
CA SER A 272 2.00 1.07 2.56
C SER A 272 3.33 0.75 1.86
N GLN A 273 3.70 1.58 0.89
CA GLN A 273 4.97 1.47 0.18
C GLN A 273 6.09 2.07 1.04
N VAL A 274 7.29 1.53 0.86
CA VAL A 274 8.48 2.21 1.37
C VAL A 274 8.76 3.38 0.46
N PRO A 275 9.11 4.56 1.00
CA PRO A 275 9.52 5.69 0.20
C PRO A 275 10.55 5.26 -0.86
N GLY A 276 10.26 5.53 -2.14
CA GLY A 276 11.10 5.15 -3.27
C GLY A 276 10.89 3.74 -3.83
N THR A 277 9.94 2.96 -3.30
CA THR A 277 9.56 1.64 -3.86
C THR A 277 8.17 1.70 -4.51
N ARG A 278 8.02 1.08 -5.67
CA ARG A 278 6.73 0.92 -6.35
C ARG A 278 6.21 -0.50 -6.19
N GLY A 279 4.90 -0.63 -6.04
CA GLY A 279 4.24 -1.93 -5.98
C GLY A 279 4.08 -2.54 -7.38
N HIS A 280 4.21 -3.85 -7.49
CA HIS A 280 3.90 -4.57 -8.72
C HIS A 280 2.45 -5.07 -8.66
N TYR A 281 1.54 -4.34 -9.30
CA TYR A 281 0.10 -4.62 -9.31
C TYR A 281 -0.43 -4.74 -10.75
N PRO A 282 -0.24 -5.89 -11.42
CA PRO A 282 -0.56 -6.05 -12.84
C PRO A 282 -2.05 -5.89 -13.15
N TYR A 283 -2.94 -6.34 -12.26
CA TYR A 283 -4.37 -6.09 -12.41
C TYR A 283 -4.70 -4.59 -12.31
N LEU A 284 -4.27 -3.93 -11.24
CA LEU A 284 -4.52 -2.51 -11.04
C LEU A 284 -3.95 -1.68 -12.20
N SER A 285 -2.70 -1.89 -12.60
CA SER A 285 -2.05 -1.11 -13.65
C SER A 285 -2.78 -1.25 -14.99
N ARG A 286 -3.17 -2.48 -15.37
CA ARG A 286 -3.95 -2.74 -16.58
C ARG A 286 -5.31 -2.04 -16.53
N ARG A 287 -6.09 -2.26 -15.47
CA ARG A 287 -7.43 -1.67 -15.31
C ARG A 287 -7.38 -0.15 -15.25
N PHE A 288 -6.35 0.42 -14.64
CA PHE A 288 -6.12 1.85 -14.58
C PHE A 288 -5.96 2.44 -15.98
N ARG A 289 -5.12 1.82 -16.84
CA ARG A 289 -4.95 2.27 -18.23
C ARG A 289 -6.23 2.18 -19.04
N GLU A 290 -6.85 0.99 -19.04
CA GLU A 290 -8.09 0.72 -19.77
C GLU A 290 -9.19 1.73 -19.41
N THR A 291 -9.33 2.02 -18.12
CA THR A 291 -10.35 2.95 -17.64
C THR A 291 -9.99 4.40 -17.95
N TYR A 292 -8.74 4.81 -17.73
CA TYR A 292 -8.29 6.16 -18.02
C TYR A 292 -8.45 6.50 -19.51
N ASP A 293 -8.10 5.58 -20.40
CA ASP A 293 -8.25 5.77 -21.85
C ASP A 293 -9.71 5.89 -22.29
N ALA A 294 -10.65 5.37 -21.50
CA ALA A 294 -12.09 5.53 -21.71
C ALA A 294 -12.65 6.86 -21.17
N VAL A 295 -11.90 7.59 -20.34
CA VAL A 295 -12.32 8.90 -19.81
C VAL A 295 -12.15 9.97 -20.89
N ARG A 296 -13.18 10.82 -21.04
CA ARG A 296 -13.11 12.02 -21.89
C ARG A 296 -12.43 13.16 -21.12
N THR A 297 -11.10 13.20 -21.17
CA THR A 297 -10.24 14.11 -20.38
C THR A 297 -10.27 15.58 -20.82
N SER A 298 -10.75 15.88 -22.03
CA SER A 298 -10.65 17.22 -22.65
C SER A 298 -11.45 18.34 -21.97
N ALA A 299 -12.22 18.04 -20.93
CA ALA A 299 -13.02 19.04 -20.25
C ALA A 299 -12.15 19.86 -19.27
N PRO A 300 -12.12 21.21 -19.34
CA PRO A 300 -11.24 22.03 -18.50
C PRO A 300 -11.39 21.78 -17.00
N GLN A 301 -12.60 21.44 -16.54
CA GLN A 301 -12.86 21.11 -15.15
C GLN A 301 -12.16 19.84 -14.66
N LEU A 302 -11.69 18.95 -15.55
CA LEU A 302 -11.04 17.69 -15.20
C LEU A 302 -9.52 17.82 -15.08
N GLN A 303 -8.90 18.93 -15.51
CA GLN A 303 -7.44 19.09 -15.56
C GLN A 303 -6.77 18.79 -14.20
N GLY A 304 -7.33 19.31 -13.11
CA GLY A 304 -6.80 19.03 -11.77
C GLY A 304 -6.90 17.55 -11.39
N LEU A 305 -8.01 16.89 -11.73
CA LEU A 305 -8.21 15.46 -11.47
C LEU A 305 -7.27 14.61 -12.33
N VAL A 306 -7.12 14.94 -13.61
CA VAL A 306 -6.22 14.25 -14.54
C VAL A 306 -4.78 14.33 -14.03
N LEU A 307 -4.33 15.53 -13.63
CA LEU A 307 -3.01 15.73 -13.04
C LEU A 307 -2.83 14.86 -11.79
N TRP A 308 -3.82 14.82 -10.89
CA TRP A 308 -3.76 14.00 -9.69
C TRP A 308 -3.73 12.50 -10.00
N VAL A 309 -4.59 12.02 -10.91
CA VAL A 309 -4.65 10.62 -11.34
C VAL A 309 -3.32 10.17 -11.95
N LEU A 310 -2.75 10.93 -12.89
CA LEU A 310 -1.47 10.58 -13.52
C LEU A 310 -0.31 10.62 -12.51
N THR A 311 -0.29 11.61 -11.63
CA THR A 311 0.75 11.74 -10.58
C THR A 311 0.70 10.56 -9.62
N ILE A 312 -0.48 10.21 -9.10
CA ILE A 312 -0.63 9.03 -8.23
C ILE A 312 -0.28 7.75 -8.98
N GLY A 313 -0.64 7.64 -10.27
CA GLY A 313 -0.22 6.54 -11.13
C GLY A 313 1.31 6.39 -11.20
N ALA A 314 2.02 7.49 -11.46
CA ALA A 314 3.49 7.53 -11.56
C ALA A 314 4.20 7.23 -10.22
N ILE A 315 3.59 7.61 -9.10
CA ILE A 315 4.13 7.33 -7.76
C ILE A 315 3.93 5.86 -7.39
N SER A 316 2.78 5.26 -7.74
CA SER A 316 2.35 3.99 -7.15
C SER A 316 2.48 2.76 -8.04
N ILE A 317 2.22 2.88 -9.35
CA ILE A 317 1.98 1.73 -10.27
C ILE A 317 2.79 1.76 -11.57
N PHE A 318 3.12 2.94 -12.09
CA PHE A 318 3.81 3.08 -13.38
C PHE A 318 5.24 3.55 -13.22
N ASP A 319 6.12 3.10 -14.13
CA ASP A 319 7.45 3.67 -14.24
C ASP A 319 7.38 5.02 -14.99
N VAL A 320 8.25 5.97 -14.65
CA VAL A 320 8.36 7.25 -15.38
C VAL A 320 8.83 7.06 -16.81
N VAL A 321 9.47 5.92 -17.14
CA VAL A 321 9.82 5.56 -18.52
C VAL A 321 8.69 4.85 -19.27
N ASP A 322 7.56 4.58 -18.62
CA ASP A 322 6.43 3.90 -19.24
C ASP A 322 5.86 4.75 -20.40
N PRO A 323 5.85 4.24 -21.64
CA PRO A 323 5.44 5.03 -22.80
C PRO A 323 4.00 5.53 -22.72
N TRP A 324 3.10 4.73 -22.14
CA TRP A 324 1.70 5.11 -21.96
C TRP A 324 1.59 6.30 -21.00
N LEU A 325 2.26 6.22 -19.84
CA LEU A 325 2.26 7.33 -18.87
C LEU A 325 2.86 8.61 -19.48
N ARG A 326 4.03 8.51 -20.14
CA ARG A 326 4.68 9.66 -20.79
C ARG A 326 3.80 10.29 -21.86
N GLY A 327 3.15 9.47 -22.69
CA GLY A 327 2.24 9.93 -23.73
C GLY A 327 1.05 10.69 -23.16
N ARG A 328 0.42 10.16 -22.11
CA ARG A 328 -0.70 10.83 -21.42
C ARG A 328 -0.27 12.09 -20.68
N TRP A 329 0.89 12.06 -20.02
CA TRP A 329 1.43 13.23 -19.34
C TRP A 329 1.65 14.40 -20.30
N LYS A 330 2.33 14.17 -21.44
CA LYS A 330 2.59 15.19 -22.46
C LYS A 330 1.32 15.73 -23.11
N ALA A 331 0.28 14.90 -23.23
CA ALA A 331 -0.99 15.30 -23.84
C ALA A 331 -1.86 16.17 -22.91
N GLU A 332 -1.75 15.97 -21.60
CA GLU A 332 -2.71 16.50 -20.62
C GLU A 332 -2.11 17.54 -19.67
N VAL A 333 -0.79 17.53 -19.47
CA VAL A 333 -0.08 18.45 -18.57
C VAL A 333 0.67 19.47 -19.42
N SER A 334 0.43 20.76 -19.13
CA SER A 334 1.10 21.85 -19.84
C SER A 334 2.62 21.78 -19.61
N PRO A 335 3.45 21.91 -20.67
CA PRO A 335 4.91 21.92 -20.54
C PRO A 335 5.43 23.11 -19.71
N ASP A 336 4.67 24.21 -19.68
CA ASP A 336 5.02 25.43 -18.93
C ASP A 336 4.53 25.38 -17.47
N MET A 337 3.87 24.30 -17.04
CA MET A 337 3.37 24.18 -15.68
C MET A 337 4.55 24.15 -14.70
N SER A 338 4.54 25.04 -13.71
CA SER A 338 5.52 24.98 -12.63
C SER A 338 5.15 23.90 -11.61
N TRP A 339 6.13 23.34 -10.90
CA TRP A 339 5.86 22.44 -9.77
C TRP A 339 4.96 23.10 -8.71
N ARG A 340 5.11 24.41 -8.49
CA ARG A 340 4.27 25.15 -7.53
C ARG A 340 2.80 25.11 -7.93
N ASP A 341 2.49 25.33 -9.21
CA ASP A 341 1.12 25.31 -9.74
C ASP A 341 0.56 23.89 -9.71
N ALA A 342 1.38 22.91 -10.10
CA ALA A 342 1.03 21.49 -10.03
C ALA A 342 0.69 21.08 -8.58
N ARG A 343 1.55 21.40 -7.62
CA ARG A 343 1.34 21.11 -6.19
C ARG A 343 0.07 21.77 -5.68
N GLN A 344 -0.20 23.02 -6.05
CA GLN A 344 -1.43 23.72 -5.65
C GLN A 344 -2.70 23.01 -6.14
N CYS A 345 -2.65 22.41 -7.34
CA CYS A 345 -3.74 21.59 -7.86
C CYS A 345 -3.86 20.25 -7.12
N LEU A 346 -2.74 19.56 -6.91
CA LEU A 346 -2.67 18.23 -6.32
C LEU A 346 -3.23 18.18 -4.89
N VAL A 347 -2.93 19.18 -4.06
CA VAL A 347 -3.43 19.26 -2.66
C VAL A 347 -4.94 19.51 -2.56
N GLY A 348 -5.60 19.85 -3.67
CA GLY A 348 -7.06 19.91 -3.74
C GLY A 348 -7.73 18.54 -3.60
N PHE A 349 -7.02 17.47 -3.99
CA PHE A 349 -7.42 16.06 -3.94
C PHE A 349 -6.84 15.36 -2.70
N PRO A 350 -7.12 14.07 -2.43
CA PRO A 350 -6.43 13.34 -1.38
C PRO A 350 -4.90 13.46 -1.50
N TRP A 351 -4.27 13.95 -0.43
CA TRP A 351 -2.85 14.24 -0.42
C TRP A 351 -2.27 14.17 0.99
N ILE A 352 -1.19 13.41 1.17
CA ILE A 352 -0.44 13.34 2.42
C ILE A 352 0.93 13.96 2.14
N ASP A 353 1.19 15.15 2.67
CA ASP A 353 2.36 15.97 2.30
C ASP A 353 3.66 15.19 2.47
N TYR A 354 3.81 14.52 3.62
CA TYR A 354 5.00 13.75 3.94
C TYR A 354 5.28 12.56 3.00
N ILE A 355 4.23 11.92 2.48
CA ILE A 355 4.37 10.75 1.61
C ILE A 355 4.54 11.18 0.15
N HIS A 356 3.80 12.20 -0.27
CA HIS A 356 3.61 12.47 -1.69
C HIS A 356 4.45 13.64 -2.21
N ASP A 357 4.79 14.67 -1.43
CA ASP A 357 5.45 15.86 -1.97
C ASP A 357 6.77 15.55 -2.69
N GLN A 358 7.68 14.85 -2.02
CA GLN A 358 9.00 14.55 -2.60
C GLN A 358 8.89 13.55 -3.77
N ALA A 359 8.03 12.55 -3.64
CA ALA A 359 7.82 11.56 -4.70
C ALA A 359 7.18 12.19 -5.95
N ALA A 360 6.22 13.08 -5.75
CA ALA A 360 5.52 13.79 -6.80
C ALA A 360 6.42 14.79 -7.52
N LEU A 361 7.25 15.54 -6.79
CA LEU A 361 8.25 16.43 -7.39
C LEU A 361 9.21 15.64 -8.29
N ALA A 362 9.72 14.51 -7.80
CA ALA A 362 10.64 13.67 -8.57
C ALA A 362 10.01 13.14 -9.87
N VAL A 363 8.77 12.63 -9.83
CA VAL A 363 8.08 12.18 -11.06
C VAL A 363 7.73 13.34 -11.98
N PHE A 364 7.34 14.50 -11.43
CA PHE A 364 7.02 15.69 -12.21
C PHE A 364 8.23 16.18 -13.00
N GLU A 365 9.40 16.27 -12.35
CA GLU A 365 10.66 16.61 -13.02
C GLU A 365 11.01 15.58 -14.10
N MET A 366 10.99 14.27 -13.77
CA MET A 366 11.35 13.21 -14.72
C MET A 366 10.44 13.11 -15.95
N LEU A 367 9.14 13.41 -15.80
CA LEU A 367 8.17 13.36 -16.90
C LEU A 367 8.22 14.61 -17.79
N ASN A 368 8.73 15.73 -17.27
CA ASN A 368 8.92 16.98 -18.00
C ASN A 368 10.32 17.13 -18.62
N LEU A 369 11.27 16.24 -18.31
CA LEU A 369 12.55 16.16 -19.03
C LEU A 369 12.32 15.64 -20.46
N GLU A 370 12.87 16.34 -21.45
CA GLU A 370 12.88 15.87 -22.84
C GLU A 370 13.72 14.59 -22.95
N GLU A 371 13.22 13.59 -23.69
CA GLU A 371 14.06 12.47 -24.12
C GLU A 371 15.09 12.99 -25.13
N ALA A 372 16.38 12.86 -24.81
CA ALA A 372 17.42 13.17 -25.76
C ALA A 372 17.20 12.36 -27.05
N PRO A 373 17.28 12.99 -28.24
CA PRO A 373 17.04 12.28 -29.50
C PRO A 373 18.19 11.31 -29.78
N GLY A 374 17.89 10.02 -29.83
CA GLY A 374 18.72 9.02 -30.50
C GLY A 374 19.60 8.16 -29.61
N MET A 375 19.02 7.08 -29.07
CA MET A 375 19.68 5.77 -29.07
C MET A 375 18.66 4.74 -29.56
N GLY A 376 18.68 4.49 -30.87
CA GLY A 376 17.98 3.35 -31.46
C GLY A 376 18.48 2.05 -30.85
N SER A 377 17.52 1.17 -30.53
CA SER A 377 17.66 -0.28 -30.40
C SER A 377 19.09 -0.84 -30.40
N GLN A 378 19.82 -0.64 -29.31
CA GLN A 378 20.81 -1.60 -28.87
C GLN A 378 20.20 -2.29 -27.67
N GLY A 379 20.07 -3.61 -27.75
CA GLY A 379 19.54 -4.44 -26.68
C GLY A 379 20.32 -4.14 -25.40
N CYS A 380 19.73 -3.30 -24.56
CA CYS A 380 20.20 -3.13 -23.20
C CYS A 380 19.84 -4.43 -22.50
N SER A 381 20.83 -5.32 -22.37
CA SER A 381 20.75 -6.46 -21.49
C SER A 381 20.17 -5.96 -20.17
N SER A 382 19.05 -6.55 -19.76
CA SER A 382 18.21 -6.17 -18.63
C SER A 382 18.86 -6.40 -17.25
N ASP A 383 20.15 -6.10 -17.12
CA ASP A 383 21.01 -6.47 -16.00
C ASP A 383 21.56 -5.26 -15.24
N THR A 384 20.77 -4.19 -15.10
CA THR A 384 20.95 -3.25 -14.00
C THR A 384 19.89 -3.52 -12.95
N ALA A 385 20.18 -4.51 -12.12
CA ALA A 385 19.46 -4.79 -10.89
C ALA A 385 19.65 -3.62 -9.91
N THR A 386 18.89 -2.55 -10.10
CA THR A 386 18.66 -1.60 -9.02
C THR A 386 17.81 -2.35 -8.00
N LEU A 387 18.30 -2.43 -6.77
CA LEU A 387 17.86 -3.34 -5.71
C LEU A 387 16.66 -2.78 -4.92
N TRP A 388 15.46 -3.28 -5.21
CA TRP A 388 14.19 -2.76 -4.71
C TRP A 388 13.52 -3.80 -3.84
N ALA A 389 13.32 -3.48 -2.56
CA ALA A 389 12.62 -4.36 -1.64
C ALA A 389 11.67 -3.56 -0.76
N SER A 390 10.40 -3.68 -1.13
CA SER A 390 9.21 -3.40 -0.31
C SER A 390 9.48 -3.62 1.18
N GLY A 391 9.33 -2.59 2.00
CA GLY A 391 9.12 -2.68 3.46
C GLY A 391 10.28 -3.17 4.32
N TRP A 392 11.19 -3.94 3.73
CA TRP A 392 11.94 -4.97 4.44
C TRP A 392 13.37 -5.10 3.95
N ALA A 393 13.77 -4.45 2.84
CA ALA A 393 15.14 -4.53 2.36
C ALA A 393 15.73 -3.24 1.76
N GLY A 394 15.62 -2.14 2.51
CA GLY A 394 16.46 -0.95 2.30
C GLY A 394 17.88 -1.15 2.84
N CYS A 395 18.77 -1.74 2.04
CA CYS A 395 20.21 -1.77 2.31
C CYS A 395 21.00 -1.93 1.00
N THR A 396 21.38 -0.82 0.39
CA THR A 396 22.59 -0.75 -0.46
C THR A 396 23.50 0.32 0.12
N TYR A 397 24.74 -0.05 0.44
CA TYR A 397 25.84 0.92 0.60
C TYR A 397 26.84 0.70 -0.51
N GLU A 398 27.24 1.81 -1.12
CA GLU A 398 28.56 1.95 -1.71
C GLU A 398 29.55 2.27 -0.58
N PHE A 399 30.72 1.64 -0.65
CA PHE A 399 31.83 1.79 0.29
C PHE A 399 32.51 3.15 0.15
N ARG A 400 32.83 3.77 1.28
CA ARG A 400 34.14 4.42 1.49
C ARG A 400 34.72 3.95 2.80
#